data_AF-A0A6N7FWQ1-F1
#
_entry.id   AF-A0A6N7FWQ1-F1
#
_cell.length_a   1.000
_cell.length_b   1.000
_cell.length_c   1.000
_cell.angle_alpha   90.00
_cell.angle_beta   90.00
_cell.angle_gamma   90.00
#
_symmetry.space_group_name_H-M   'P 1'
#
loop_
_entity.id
_entity.type
_entity.pdbx_description
1 polymer ?
#
loop_
_entity_poly.entity_id
_entity_poly.type
_entity_poly.pdbx_seq_one_letter_code
_entity_poly.pdbx_strand_id
1 'polypeptide(L)'
;MSTRKRSRVRLLLVFALVAMLGAALYSVPALAQGPDPTPTHGSIINRLDAVEANLTQQHDALAAAAREPINLESNSNIDEGGDSSFVDVFTVPDDKWLVLEYVSFRAFVGIDRDRLVSLRVITTAGDNQVDHRIDPSPLVSAEIPEQEGGELVKIYAQPGSTLTYIAERGCCGDRPTVVSVGFSGYLTEQP
;
A
#
# COMPACT_ATOMS: atom_id res chain seq x y z
N MET A 1 16.69 -17.79 -25.44
CA MET A 1 17.43 -16.54 -25.76
C MET A 1 16.83 -15.40 -24.93
N SER A 2 17.64 -14.49 -24.38
CA SER A 2 17.25 -13.22 -23.71
C SER A 2 17.35 -13.10 -22.16
N THR A 3 18.30 -13.77 -21.50
CA THR A 3 18.71 -13.41 -20.12
C THR A 3 19.91 -12.46 -20.06
N ARG A 4 20.72 -12.38 -21.14
CA ARG A 4 21.89 -11.48 -21.22
C ARG A 4 21.55 -10.00 -21.45
N LYS A 5 20.32 -9.65 -21.84
CA LYS A 5 19.93 -8.24 -22.09
C LYS A 5 19.61 -7.46 -20.81
N ARG A 6 19.01 -8.08 -19.78
CA ARG A 6 18.61 -7.39 -18.53
C ARG A 6 19.82 -7.01 -17.64
N SER A 7 20.87 -7.83 -17.64
CA SER A 7 22.10 -7.55 -16.87
C SER A 7 22.86 -6.33 -17.41
N ARG A 8 22.84 -6.07 -18.72
CA ARG A 8 23.50 -4.90 -19.31
C ARG A 8 22.79 -3.58 -19.00
N VAL A 9 21.46 -3.61 -18.83
CA VAL A 9 20.67 -2.42 -18.48
C VAL A 9 20.94 -1.98 -17.04
N ARG A 10 21.04 -2.95 -16.09
CA ARG A 10 21.38 -2.66 -14.70
C ARG A 10 22.80 -2.09 -14.54
N LEU A 11 23.78 -2.59 -15.29
CA LEU A 11 25.15 -2.07 -15.25
C LEU A 11 25.26 -0.65 -15.82
N LEU A 12 24.51 -0.34 -16.88
CA LEU A 12 24.47 1.01 -17.47
C LEU A 12 23.80 2.04 -16.55
N LEU A 13 22.77 1.65 -15.81
CA LEU A 13 22.11 2.51 -14.82
C LEU A 13 23.00 2.84 -13.63
N VAL A 14 23.79 1.86 -13.13
CA VAL A 14 24.75 2.09 -12.05
C VAL A 14 25.88 3.03 -12.51
N PHE A 15 26.39 2.89 -13.73
CA PHE A 15 27.40 3.80 -14.27
C PHE A 15 26.86 5.22 -14.50
N ALA A 16 25.61 5.37 -14.95
CA ALA A 16 24.97 6.68 -15.06
C ALA A 16 24.79 7.35 -13.68
N LEU A 17 24.46 6.57 -12.64
CA LEU A 17 24.31 7.06 -11.27
C LEU A 17 25.65 7.51 -10.67
N VAL A 18 26.74 6.77 -10.91
CA VAL A 18 28.11 7.15 -10.46
C VAL A 18 28.62 8.38 -11.21
N ALA A 19 28.31 8.51 -12.51
CA ALA A 19 28.68 9.70 -13.29
C ALA A 19 27.89 10.95 -12.86
N MET A 20 26.61 10.81 -12.48
CA MET A 20 25.83 11.92 -11.90
C MET A 20 26.29 12.27 -10.48
N LEU A 21 26.68 11.30 -9.65
CA LEU A 21 27.33 11.56 -8.35
C LEU A 21 28.65 12.30 -8.52
N GLY A 22 29.43 11.97 -9.55
CA GLY A 22 30.66 12.69 -9.90
C GLY A 22 30.40 14.13 -10.35
N ALA A 23 29.37 14.36 -11.19
CA ALA A 23 29.06 15.70 -11.68
C ALA A 23 28.46 16.62 -10.61
N ALA A 24 27.69 16.08 -9.66
CA ALA A 24 27.14 16.85 -8.54
C ALA A 24 28.18 17.23 -7.47
N LEU A 25 29.33 16.54 -7.43
CA LEU A 25 30.46 16.88 -6.56
C LEU A 25 31.43 17.91 -7.19
N TYR A 26 31.32 18.22 -8.48
CA TYR A 26 32.26 19.09 -9.21
C TYR A 26 31.74 20.49 -9.55
N SER A 27 30.51 20.83 -9.19
CA SER A 27 29.92 22.16 -9.39
C SER A 27 29.79 22.94 -8.07
N VAL A 28 30.84 22.94 -7.26
CA VAL A 28 31.04 23.99 -6.26
C VAL A 28 31.65 25.19 -7.00
N PRO A 29 31.01 26.37 -7.03
CA PRO A 29 31.61 27.55 -7.63
C PRO A 29 32.93 27.85 -6.89
N ALA A 30 34.04 27.85 -7.64
CA ALA A 30 35.35 28.26 -7.15
C ALA A 30 35.32 29.76 -6.83
N LEU A 31 34.82 30.10 -5.66
CA LEU A 31 35.06 31.39 -5.03
C LEU A 31 36.52 31.41 -4.61
N ALA A 32 37.27 32.38 -5.15
CA ALA A 32 38.61 32.71 -4.67
C ALA A 32 38.55 33.03 -3.18
N GLN A 33 38.87 32.06 -2.33
CA GLN A 33 39.01 32.23 -0.89
C GLN A 33 40.51 32.31 -0.58
N GLY A 34 40.90 33.39 0.11
CA GLY A 34 42.17 33.43 0.84
C GLY A 34 42.25 32.31 1.87
N PRO A 35 43.37 32.16 2.61
CA PRO A 35 43.57 31.05 3.54
C PRO A 35 42.35 30.88 4.46
N ASP A 36 41.63 29.78 4.23
CA ASP A 36 40.34 29.47 4.82
C ASP A 36 40.49 29.38 6.35
N PRO A 37 39.69 30.10 7.16
CA PRO A 37 39.70 29.92 8.60
C PRO A 37 39.33 28.46 8.90
N THR A 38 40.20 27.79 9.64
CA THR A 38 40.00 26.42 10.15
C THR A 38 38.52 26.22 10.52
N PRO A 39 37.80 25.27 9.90
CA PRO A 39 36.38 25.11 10.14
C PRO A 39 36.17 24.89 11.63
N THR A 40 35.37 25.77 12.25
CA THR A 40 35.03 25.64 13.66
C THR A 40 34.18 24.39 13.85
N HIS A 41 34.27 23.73 15.03
CA HIS A 41 33.45 22.55 15.31
C HIS A 41 31.95 22.78 15.01
N GLY A 42 31.43 24.00 15.22
CA GLY A 42 30.05 24.35 14.89
C GLY A 42 29.73 24.35 13.39
N SER A 43 30.67 24.71 12.51
CA SER A 43 30.43 24.65 11.06
C SER A 43 30.50 23.21 10.52
N ILE A 44 31.22 22.32 11.20
CA ILE A 44 31.25 20.89 10.87
C ILE A 44 29.93 20.22 11.27
N ILE A 45 29.43 20.49 12.48
CA ILE A 45 28.15 19.91 12.98
C ILE A 45 26.99 20.30 12.05
N ASN A 46 26.85 21.59 11.72
CA ASN A 46 25.78 22.05 10.83
C ASN A 46 25.84 21.40 9.43
N ARG A 47 27.04 21.08 8.93
CA ARG A 47 27.21 20.37 7.65
C ARG A 47 26.84 18.90 7.77
N LEU A 48 27.14 18.25 8.89
CA LEU A 48 26.71 16.88 9.15
C LEU A 48 25.19 16.78 9.23
N ASP A 49 24.52 17.67 9.97
CA ASP A 49 23.05 17.68 10.11
C ASP A 49 22.37 17.87 8.74
N ALA A 50 22.92 18.77 7.90
CA ALA A 50 22.40 18.99 6.55
C ALA A 50 22.61 17.78 5.63
N VAL A 51 23.72 17.05 5.78
CA VAL A 51 23.99 15.82 5.03
C VAL A 51 23.05 14.70 5.49
N GLU A 52 22.82 14.55 6.79
CA GLU A 52 21.90 13.56 7.36
C GLU A 52 20.45 13.79 6.90
N ALA A 53 19.99 15.05 6.93
CA ALA A 53 18.67 15.42 6.43
C ALA A 53 18.52 15.10 4.93
N ASN A 54 19.54 15.40 4.11
CA ASN A 54 19.51 15.12 2.67
C ASN A 54 19.54 13.62 2.39
N LEU A 55 20.36 12.85 3.11
CA LEU A 55 20.40 11.39 3.01
C LEU A 55 19.05 10.76 3.38
N THR A 56 18.41 11.25 4.44
CA THR A 56 17.08 10.79 4.86
C THR A 56 16.05 11.07 3.76
N GLN A 57 16.02 12.29 3.23
CA GLN A 57 15.12 12.67 2.14
C GLN A 57 15.34 11.82 0.88
N GLN A 58 16.59 11.54 0.52
CA GLN A 58 16.92 10.69 -0.63
C GLN A 58 16.51 9.23 -0.39
N HIS A 59 16.71 8.72 0.82
CA HIS A 59 16.28 7.39 1.20
C HIS A 59 14.76 7.24 1.10
N ASP A 60 14.01 8.19 1.64
CA ASP A 60 12.54 8.20 1.57
C ASP A 60 12.04 8.32 0.13
N ALA A 61 12.67 9.17 -0.69
CA ALA A 61 12.33 9.32 -2.09
C ALA A 61 12.59 8.03 -2.89
N LEU A 62 13.70 7.33 -2.61
CA LEU A 62 14.01 6.05 -3.24
C LEU A 62 13.03 4.95 -2.79
N ALA A 63 12.71 4.91 -1.49
CA ALA A 63 11.74 3.97 -0.94
C ALA A 63 10.35 4.20 -1.55
N ALA A 64 9.90 5.46 -1.68
CA ALA A 64 8.64 5.80 -2.34
C ALA A 64 8.63 5.42 -3.83
N ALA A 65 9.76 5.62 -4.54
CA ALA A 65 9.88 5.24 -5.94
C ALA A 65 9.91 3.72 -6.17
N ALA A 66 10.26 2.93 -5.14
CA ALA A 66 10.24 1.47 -5.18
C ALA A 66 8.84 0.86 -4.91
N ARG A 67 7.85 1.69 -4.56
CA ARG A 67 6.47 1.26 -4.31
C ARG A 67 5.70 1.15 -5.61
N GLU A 68 5.09 -0.01 -5.84
CA GLU A 68 4.19 -0.25 -6.95
C GLU A 68 2.75 -0.10 -6.44
N PRO A 69 2.03 0.97 -6.79
CA PRO A 69 0.69 1.21 -6.27
C PRO A 69 -0.26 0.12 -6.73
N ILE A 70 -1.18 -0.25 -5.84
CA ILE A 70 -2.26 -1.18 -6.16
C ILE A 70 -3.62 -0.56 -5.85
N ASN A 71 -4.59 -0.93 -6.67
CA ASN A 71 -6.00 -0.72 -6.38
C ASN A 71 -6.71 -2.04 -6.71
N LEU A 72 -7.19 -2.75 -5.68
CA LEU A 72 -7.95 -3.97 -5.84
C LEU A 72 -9.41 -3.63 -5.66
N GLU A 73 -10.21 -3.91 -6.67
CA GLU A 73 -11.65 -3.72 -6.61
C GLU A 73 -12.31 -5.05 -6.87
N SER A 74 -13.37 -5.32 -6.12
CA SER A 74 -14.20 -6.46 -6.37
C SER A 74 -15.65 -6.17 -6.07
N ASN A 75 -16.49 -6.80 -6.86
CA ASN A 75 -17.93 -6.61 -6.86
C ASN A 75 -18.58 -7.98 -6.82
N SER A 76 -19.46 -8.17 -5.85
CA SER A 76 -20.08 -9.46 -5.60
C SER A 76 -21.50 -9.32 -5.14
N ASN A 77 -22.27 -10.37 -5.42
CA ASN A 77 -23.64 -10.51 -4.95
C ASN A 77 -23.67 -11.55 -3.85
N ILE A 78 -24.29 -11.20 -2.73
CA ILE A 78 -24.69 -12.16 -1.70
C ILE A 78 -26.13 -12.55 -2.02
N ASP A 79 -26.33 -13.77 -2.52
CA ASP A 79 -27.61 -14.25 -3.04
C ASP A 79 -28.70 -14.36 -1.96
N GLU A 80 -29.96 -14.40 -2.41
CA GLU A 80 -31.13 -14.65 -1.58
C GLU A 80 -31.11 -16.09 -1.03
N GLY A 81 -31.38 -16.26 0.26
CA GLY A 81 -31.48 -17.59 0.90
C GLY A 81 -30.18 -18.42 0.91
N GLY A 82 -29.06 -17.87 0.42
CA GLY A 82 -27.73 -18.49 0.38
C GLY A 82 -26.83 -18.09 1.54
N ASP A 83 -25.51 -18.37 1.40
CA ASP A 83 -24.48 -18.02 2.38
C ASP A 83 -24.58 -16.55 2.78
N SER A 84 -24.46 -16.26 4.08
CA SER A 84 -24.47 -14.89 4.60
C SER A 84 -23.17 -14.12 4.32
N SER A 85 -22.35 -14.61 3.40
CA SER A 85 -21.04 -14.03 3.12
C SER A 85 -20.56 -14.25 1.69
N PHE A 86 -19.83 -13.27 1.17
CA PHE A 86 -19.02 -13.40 -0.02
C PHE A 86 -17.54 -13.50 0.36
N VAL A 87 -16.74 -14.27 -0.39
CA VAL A 87 -15.30 -14.46 -0.18
C VAL A 87 -14.54 -14.29 -1.49
N ASP A 88 -13.43 -13.57 -1.46
CA ASP A 88 -12.46 -13.51 -2.57
C ASP A 88 -11.04 -13.49 -2.02
N VAL A 89 -10.10 -13.81 -2.90
CA VAL A 89 -8.71 -14.08 -2.53
C VAL A 89 -7.77 -13.40 -3.52
N PHE A 90 -6.94 -12.51 -2.98
CA PHE A 90 -5.77 -11.96 -3.66
C PHE A 90 -4.51 -12.67 -3.17
N THR A 91 -3.64 -13.10 -4.09
CA THR A 91 -2.34 -13.70 -3.74
C THR A 91 -1.23 -12.66 -3.90
N VAL A 92 -0.45 -12.45 -2.83
CA VAL A 92 0.69 -11.54 -2.84
C VAL A 92 1.82 -12.18 -3.66
N PRO A 93 2.46 -11.45 -4.60
CA PRO A 93 3.60 -11.98 -5.35
C PRO A 93 4.72 -12.51 -4.45
N ASP A 94 5.39 -13.58 -4.87
CA ASP A 94 6.41 -14.28 -4.07
C ASP A 94 7.67 -13.45 -3.76
N ASP A 95 7.86 -12.32 -4.43
CA ASP A 95 9.01 -11.43 -4.29
C ASP A 95 8.65 -10.03 -3.75
N LYS A 96 7.40 -9.83 -3.32
CA LYS A 96 6.90 -8.53 -2.86
C LYS A 96 6.14 -8.63 -1.55
N TRP A 97 6.28 -7.60 -0.73
CA TRP A 97 5.40 -7.34 0.39
C TRP A 97 4.24 -6.49 -0.06
N LEU A 98 3.05 -6.82 0.43
CA LEU A 98 1.87 -6.01 0.27
C LEU A 98 1.68 -5.13 1.51
N VAL A 99 1.49 -3.83 1.30
CA VAL A 99 1.03 -2.88 2.32
C VAL A 99 -0.31 -2.33 1.87
N LEU A 100 -1.37 -2.65 2.60
CA LEU A 100 -2.67 -2.01 2.44
C LEU A 100 -2.79 -0.84 3.40
N GLU A 101 -3.17 0.31 2.86
CA GLU A 101 -3.28 1.57 3.61
C GLU A 101 -4.73 2.02 3.79
N TYR A 102 -5.63 1.54 2.93
CA TYR A 102 -7.04 1.88 3.03
C TYR A 102 -7.91 0.76 2.48
N VAL A 103 -9.02 0.53 3.17
CA VAL A 103 -10.11 -0.33 2.70
C VAL A 103 -11.35 0.52 2.63
N SER A 104 -12.12 0.35 1.57
CA SER A 104 -13.48 0.88 1.47
C SER A 104 -14.44 -0.20 1.04
N PHE A 105 -15.71 -0.02 1.36
CA PHE A 105 -16.76 -0.81 0.77
C PHE A 105 -18.01 0.03 0.59
N ARG A 106 -18.84 -0.45 -0.33
CA ARG A 106 -20.18 0.04 -0.60
C ARG A 106 -21.09 -1.16 -0.74
N ALA A 107 -22.23 -1.13 -0.08
CA ALA A 107 -23.22 -2.19 -0.16
C ALA A 107 -24.61 -1.62 -0.44
N PHE A 108 -25.26 -2.14 -1.46
CA PHE A 108 -26.66 -1.87 -1.75
C PHE A 108 -27.51 -2.95 -1.08
N VAL A 109 -28.32 -2.54 -0.11
CA VAL A 109 -29.12 -3.45 0.71
C VAL A 109 -30.59 -3.28 0.36
N GLY A 110 -31.30 -4.40 0.19
CA GLY A 110 -32.69 -4.37 -0.27
C GLY A 110 -33.67 -3.86 0.80
N ILE A 111 -33.40 -4.18 2.07
CA ILE A 111 -34.09 -3.77 3.29
C ILE A 111 -33.12 -3.81 4.50
N ASP A 112 -33.50 -3.22 5.64
CA ASP A 112 -32.66 -3.14 6.86
C ASP A 112 -32.12 -4.48 7.38
N ARG A 113 -32.82 -5.60 7.13
CA ARG A 113 -32.37 -6.94 7.53
C ARG A 113 -31.24 -7.48 6.66
N ASP A 114 -31.07 -6.94 5.46
CA ASP A 114 -30.05 -7.34 4.48
C ASP A 114 -28.74 -6.55 4.64
N ARG A 115 -28.63 -5.78 5.73
CA ARG A 115 -27.46 -4.94 6.00
C ARG A 115 -26.20 -5.78 6.19
N LEU A 116 -25.07 -5.26 5.73
CA LEU A 116 -23.77 -5.75 6.17
C LEU A 116 -23.65 -5.58 7.68
N VAL A 117 -23.06 -6.59 8.32
CA VAL A 117 -22.73 -6.61 9.74
C VAL A 117 -21.22 -6.53 9.97
N SER A 118 -20.43 -6.94 8.99
CA SER A 118 -18.96 -6.83 9.03
C SER A 118 -18.36 -6.95 7.63
N LEU A 119 -17.24 -6.26 7.43
CA LEU A 119 -16.24 -6.63 6.43
C LEU A 119 -15.00 -7.14 7.18
N ARG A 120 -14.50 -8.31 6.81
CA ARG A 120 -13.29 -8.88 7.38
C ARG A 120 -12.22 -8.97 6.31
N VAL A 121 -11.00 -8.66 6.69
CA VAL A 121 -9.81 -8.72 5.86
C VAL A 121 -8.82 -9.60 6.58
N ILE A 122 -8.52 -10.74 5.97
CA ILE A 122 -7.76 -11.82 6.56
C ILE A 122 -6.49 -12.03 5.75
N THR A 123 -5.33 -11.91 6.38
CA THR A 123 -4.07 -12.30 5.76
C THR A 123 -3.63 -13.66 6.28
N THR A 124 -3.22 -14.56 5.37
CA THR A 124 -2.78 -15.91 5.72
C THR A 124 -1.39 -16.19 5.14
N ALA A 125 -0.43 -16.51 6.00
CA ALA A 125 0.94 -16.89 5.63
C ALA A 125 1.34 -18.16 6.38
N GLY A 126 1.27 -19.31 5.69
CA GLY A 126 1.43 -20.62 6.33
C GLY A 126 0.33 -20.84 7.38
N ASP A 127 0.73 -21.16 8.62
CA ASP A 127 -0.20 -21.36 9.75
C ASP A 127 -0.58 -20.06 10.48
N ASN A 128 -0.03 -18.91 10.07
CA ASN A 128 -0.32 -17.62 10.69
C ASN A 128 -1.46 -16.91 9.95
N GLN A 129 -2.49 -16.53 10.71
CA GLN A 129 -3.63 -15.77 10.22
C GLN A 129 -3.81 -14.50 11.04
N VAL A 130 -3.97 -13.36 10.37
CA VAL A 130 -4.34 -12.10 11.01
C VAL A 130 -5.68 -11.65 10.44
N ASP A 131 -6.62 -11.32 11.32
CA ASP A 131 -7.97 -10.89 10.98
C ASP A 131 -8.16 -9.42 11.34
N HIS A 132 -8.63 -8.62 10.39
CA HIS A 132 -9.02 -7.23 10.58
C HIS A 132 -10.50 -7.06 10.25
N ARG A 133 -11.27 -6.61 11.23
CA ARG A 133 -12.70 -6.39 11.11
C ARG A 133 -12.97 -4.89 10.96
N ILE A 134 -13.76 -4.55 9.95
CA ILE A 134 -14.26 -3.21 9.67
C ILE A 134 -15.78 -3.25 9.83
N ASP A 135 -16.30 -2.46 10.75
CA ASP A 135 -17.73 -2.39 10.99
C ASP A 135 -18.38 -1.37 10.03
N PRO A 136 -19.52 -1.73 9.42
CA PRO A 136 -20.15 -0.85 8.45
C PRO A 136 -20.83 0.35 9.09
N SER A 137 -20.90 1.46 8.35
CA SER A 137 -21.63 2.63 8.82
C SER A 137 -23.15 2.36 8.86
N PRO A 138 -23.91 3.14 9.66
CA PRO A 138 -25.37 3.15 9.59
C PRO A 138 -25.86 3.47 8.17
N LEU A 139 -27.09 3.05 7.84
CA LEU A 139 -27.68 3.31 6.54
C LEU A 139 -27.68 4.80 6.19
N VAL A 140 -27.21 5.12 4.98
CA VAL A 140 -27.01 6.50 4.53
C VAL A 140 -28.28 7.07 3.87
N SER A 141 -29.15 6.21 3.33
CA SER A 141 -30.39 6.61 2.64
C SER A 141 -31.53 5.62 2.86
N ALA A 142 -32.76 6.12 2.91
CA ALA A 142 -33.98 5.30 3.01
C ALA A 142 -34.61 4.98 1.65
N GLU A 143 -34.25 5.71 0.58
CA GLU A 143 -34.80 5.49 -0.77
C GLU A 143 -34.04 4.42 -1.56
N ILE A 144 -32.72 4.40 -1.40
CA ILE A 144 -31.82 3.34 -1.87
C ILE A 144 -30.99 2.97 -0.65
N PRO A 145 -31.40 1.93 0.12
CA PRO A 145 -30.69 1.58 1.33
C PRO A 145 -29.26 1.18 0.98
N GLU A 146 -28.32 2.03 1.36
CA GLU A 146 -26.91 1.91 1.05
C GLU A 146 -26.11 2.01 2.34
N GLN A 147 -25.11 1.14 2.47
CA GLN A 147 -24.10 1.25 3.50
C GLN A 147 -22.77 1.48 2.83
N GLU A 148 -22.08 2.49 3.30
CA GLU A 148 -20.70 2.74 2.92
C GLU A 148 -19.81 2.57 4.14
N GLY A 149 -18.55 2.35 3.91
CA GLY A 149 -17.57 2.44 4.97
C GLY A 149 -16.18 2.43 4.40
N GLY A 150 -15.25 2.86 5.22
CA GLY A 150 -13.86 2.77 4.89
C GLY A 150 -13.01 3.17 6.06
N GLU A 151 -11.83 2.60 6.11
CA GLU A 151 -10.93 2.74 7.23
C GLU A 151 -9.50 2.82 6.71
N LEU A 152 -8.72 3.75 7.28
CA LEU A 152 -7.28 3.74 7.13
C LEU A 152 -6.75 2.55 7.91
N VAL A 153 -6.24 1.57 7.18
CA VAL A 153 -5.66 0.36 7.75
C VAL A 153 -4.16 0.39 7.53
N LYS A 154 -3.42 -0.45 8.26
CA LYS A 154 -2.03 -0.71 7.92
C LYS A 154 -1.77 -2.21 8.00
N ILE A 155 -2.23 -2.92 6.97
CA ILE A 155 -2.12 -4.37 6.89
C ILE A 155 -0.91 -4.70 6.03
N TYR A 156 0.00 -5.49 6.61
CA TYR A 156 1.18 -6.01 5.92
C TYR A 156 0.96 -7.48 5.61
N ALA A 157 1.16 -7.87 4.37
CA ALA A 157 1.08 -9.26 3.94
C ALA A 157 2.40 -9.68 3.28
N GLN A 158 2.89 -10.84 3.69
CA GLN A 158 4.20 -11.37 3.30
C GLN A 158 4.19 -11.84 1.84
N PRO A 159 5.35 -11.94 1.18
CA PRO A 159 5.42 -12.56 -0.13
C PRO A 159 4.84 -13.99 -0.14
N GLY A 160 4.04 -14.31 -1.16
CA GLY A 160 3.36 -15.60 -1.30
C GLY A 160 2.19 -15.84 -0.33
N SER A 161 1.86 -14.87 0.53
CA SER A 161 0.67 -14.94 1.39
C SER A 161 -0.62 -14.65 0.62
N THR A 162 -1.75 -15.01 1.21
CA THR A 162 -3.07 -14.66 0.67
C THR A 162 -3.74 -13.60 1.50
N LEU A 163 -4.39 -12.67 0.82
CA LEU A 163 -5.35 -11.73 1.37
C LEU A 163 -6.74 -12.23 0.99
N THR A 164 -7.50 -12.67 1.99
CA THR A 164 -8.90 -13.04 1.83
C THR A 164 -9.75 -11.91 2.40
N TYR A 165 -10.82 -11.52 1.74
CA TYR A 165 -11.80 -10.65 2.35
C TYR A 165 -13.19 -11.26 2.32
N ILE A 166 -13.93 -11.00 3.38
CA ILE A 166 -15.22 -11.61 3.67
C ILE A 166 -16.19 -10.51 4.03
N ALA A 167 -17.19 -10.28 3.19
CA ALA A 167 -18.29 -9.39 3.51
C ALA A 167 -19.42 -10.22 4.12
N GLU A 168 -19.81 -9.92 5.36
CA GLU A 168 -20.84 -10.66 6.11
C GLU A 168 -22.13 -9.83 6.19
N ARG A 169 -23.24 -10.44 5.77
CA ARG A 169 -24.60 -9.90 5.85
C ARG A 169 -25.28 -10.40 7.13
N GLY A 170 -26.15 -9.58 7.71
CA GLY A 170 -27.08 -10.01 8.75
C GLY A 170 -27.93 -11.21 8.30
N CYS A 171 -28.31 -12.08 9.24
CA CYS A 171 -29.07 -13.28 8.91
C CYS A 171 -30.48 -12.96 8.36
N CYS A 172 -30.99 -13.88 7.53
CA CYS A 172 -32.38 -13.88 7.03
C CYS A 172 -32.72 -12.74 6.08
N GLY A 173 -31.76 -12.37 5.23
CA GLY A 173 -32.03 -11.44 4.15
C GLY A 173 -32.76 -12.11 2.99
N ASP A 174 -33.90 -11.55 2.60
CA ASP A 174 -34.79 -12.08 1.56
C ASP A 174 -34.52 -11.44 0.18
N ARG A 175 -33.44 -10.65 0.08
CA ARG A 175 -33.04 -9.97 -1.17
C ARG A 175 -31.55 -10.07 -1.38
N PRO A 176 -31.08 -10.03 -2.64
CA PRO A 176 -29.66 -9.96 -2.93
C PRO A 176 -29.06 -8.67 -2.37
N THR A 177 -27.87 -8.78 -1.79
CA THR A 177 -27.05 -7.63 -1.38
C THR A 177 -25.87 -7.54 -2.34
N VAL A 178 -25.73 -6.41 -3.02
CA VAL A 178 -24.57 -6.15 -3.88
C VAL A 178 -23.52 -5.46 -3.02
N VAL A 179 -22.32 -6.03 -2.96
CA VAL A 179 -21.20 -5.49 -2.19
C VAL A 179 -20.04 -5.22 -3.13
N SER A 180 -19.55 -3.99 -3.08
CA SER A 180 -18.32 -3.54 -3.72
C SER A 180 -17.28 -3.28 -2.63
N VAL A 181 -16.10 -3.88 -2.74
CA VAL A 181 -14.97 -3.65 -1.82
C VAL A 181 -13.79 -3.12 -2.61
N GLY A 182 -13.17 -2.07 -2.10
CA GLY A 182 -11.95 -1.47 -2.65
C GLY A 182 -10.81 -1.54 -1.64
N PHE A 183 -9.61 -1.84 -2.11
CA PHE A 183 -8.38 -1.81 -1.35
C PHE A 183 -7.34 -0.97 -2.07
N SER A 184 -6.71 -0.06 -1.34
CA SER A 184 -5.58 0.71 -1.88
C SER A 184 -4.34 0.58 -0.99
N GLY A 185 -3.19 0.64 -1.66
CA GLY A 185 -1.90 0.43 -1.03
C GLY A 185 -0.81 0.28 -2.08
N TYR A 186 0.23 -0.48 -1.75
CA TYR A 186 1.34 -0.75 -2.65
C TYR A 186 2.04 -2.08 -2.38
N LEU A 187 2.73 -2.56 -3.41
CA LEU A 187 3.73 -3.60 -3.31
C LEU A 187 5.12 -2.99 -3.14
N THR A 188 5.97 -3.60 -2.33
CA THR A 188 7.35 -3.17 -2.08
C THR A 188 8.27 -4.38 -1.91
N GLU A 189 9.57 -4.21 -2.17
CA GLU A 189 10.56 -5.28 -1.93
C GLU A 189 10.84 -5.47 -0.42
N GLN A 190 10.63 -4.42 0.37
CA GLN A 190 10.80 -4.44 1.82
C GLN A 190 9.77 -3.50 2.48
N PRO A 191 9.08 -3.93 3.56
CA PRO A 191 8.08 -3.14 4.25
C PRO A 191 8.68 -2.01 5.10
#